data_AF-A0A436R0F9-F1
#
_entry.id   AF-A0A436R0F9-F1
#
_cell.length_a   1.000
_cell.length_b   1.000
_cell.length_c   1.000
_cell.angle_alpha   90.00
_cell.angle_beta   90.00
_cell.angle_gamma   90.00
#
_symmetry.space_group_name_H-M   'P 1'
#
loop_
_entity.id
_entity.type
_entity.pdbx_description
1 polymer ?
#
loop_
_entity_poly.entity_id
_entity_poly.type
_entity_poly.pdbx_seq_one_letter_code
_entity_poly.pdbx_strand_id
1 'polypeptide(L)' 'LILILIGAVPAWPHSRSWGYGPSGIVGVILVVLLILLLMGRI' A
#
# COMPACT_ATOMS: atom_id res chain seq x y z
N LEU A 1 -29.89 6.58 17.81
CA LEU A 1 -29.99 6.59 16.34
C LEU A 1 -28.92 7.49 15.69
N ILE A 2 -28.77 8.74 16.12
CA ILE A 2 -27.78 9.70 15.58
C ILE A 2 -26.32 9.24 15.75
N LEU A 3 -25.97 8.57 16.85
CA LEU A 3 -24.61 8.07 17.10
C LEU A 3 -24.15 6.99 16.10
N ILE A 4 -25.08 6.20 15.54
CA ILE A 4 -24.76 5.17 14.54
C ILE A 4 -24.40 5.80 13.19
N LEU A 5 -25.00 6.94 12.85
CA LEU A 5 -24.70 7.68 11.63
C LEU A 5 -23.27 8.26 11.64
N ILE A 6 -22.77 8.65 12.82
CA ILE A 6 -21.40 9.18 12.98
C ILE A 6 -20.37 8.04 12.99
N GLY A 7 -20.70 6.87 13.56
CA GLY A 7 -19.85 5.68 13.48
C GLY A 7 -19.82 5.01 12.09
N ALA A 8 -20.80 5.32 11.23
CA ALA A 8 -20.88 4.86 9.85
C ALA A 8 -20.22 5.81 8.83
N VAL A 9 -19.85 7.03 9.23
CA VAL A 9 -18.86 7.81 8.48
C VAL A 9 -17.53 7.10 8.73
N PRO A 10 -16.90 6.50 7.70
CA PRO A 10 -15.68 5.77 7.93
C PRO A 10 -14.65 6.81 8.39
N ALA A 11 -14.34 6.78 9.69
CA ALA A 11 -13.06 7.22 10.21
C ALA A 11 -11.98 6.27 9.68
N TRP A 12 -11.89 6.16 8.36
CA TRP A 12 -10.85 5.50 7.62
C TRP A 12 -9.77 6.53 7.32
N PRO A 13 -8.69 6.58 8.11
CA PRO A 13 -7.40 6.92 7.57
C PRO A 13 -6.72 5.66 6.98
N HIS A 14 -7.46 4.58 6.68
CA HIS A 14 -6.87 3.28 6.35
C HIS A 14 -6.30 3.12 4.93
N SER A 15 -6.26 4.20 4.15
CA SER A 15 -5.65 4.19 2.81
C SER A 15 -4.55 5.23 2.61
N ARG A 16 -3.90 5.70 3.68
CA ARG A 16 -2.65 6.50 3.57
C ARG A 16 -1.36 5.73 3.91
N SER A 17 -1.44 4.43 4.21
CA SER A 17 -0.26 3.59 4.49
C SER A 17 0.04 2.52 3.43
N TRP A 18 -0.66 2.52 2.30
CA TRP A 18 -0.43 1.54 1.21
C TRP A 18 0.81 1.80 0.34
N GLY A 19 1.57 2.87 0.61
CA GLY A 19 2.79 3.19 -0.16
C GLY A 19 4.08 3.33 0.66
N TYR A 20 3.99 3.47 1.98
CA TYR A 20 5.15 3.83 2.81
C TYR A 20 5.26 3.04 4.13
N GLY A 21 4.44 2.01 4.32
CA GLY A 21 4.67 0.95 5.30
C GLY A 21 5.51 -0.19 4.72
N PRO A 22 5.90 -1.22 5.50
CA PRO A 22 6.76 -2.32 5.06
C PRO A 22 6.32 -3.02 3.76
N SER A 23 5.03 -2.94 3.38
CA SER A 23 4.50 -3.40 2.09
C SER A 23 4.97 -2.60 0.87
N GLY A 24 5.23 -1.29 1.00
CA GLY A 24 5.73 -0.44 -0.09
C GLY A 24 7.17 -0.78 -0.48
N ILE A 25 8.01 -1.11 0.52
CA ILE A 25 9.40 -1.56 0.29
C ILE A 25 9.41 -2.88 -0.49
N VAL A 26 8.52 -3.82 -0.15
CA VAL A 26 8.38 -5.08 -0.88
C VAL A 26 8.00 -4.82 -2.34
N GLY A 27 7.04 -3.92 -2.60
CA GLY A 27 6.67 -3.51 -3.95
C GLY A 27 7.83 -2.92 -4.75
N VAL A 28 8.63 -2.04 -4.13
CA VAL A 28 9.82 -1.44 -4.76
C VAL A 28 10.86 -2.52 -5.09
N ILE A 29 11.15 -3.45 -4.17
CA ILE A 29 12.10 -4.55 -4.39
C ILE A 29 11.66 -5.42 -5.56
N LEU A 30 10.36 -5.76 -5.63
CA LEU A 30 9.82 -6.57 -6.73
C LEU A 30 9.99 -5.88 -8.09
N VAL A 31 9.73 -4.57 -8.17
CA VAL A 31 9.92 -3.80 -9.42
C VAL A 31 11.39 -3.78 -9.84
N VAL A 32 12.32 -3.58 -8.89
CA VAL A 32 13.77 -3.58 -9.16
C VAL A 32 14.23 -4.94 -9.70
N LEU A 33 13.80 -6.04 -9.07
CA LEU A 33 14.13 -7.40 -9.53
C LEU A 33 13.60 -7.66 -10.95
N LEU A 34 12.39 -7.17 -11.24
CA LEU A 34 11.77 -7.34 -12.55
C LEU A 34 12.56 -6.60 -13.64
N ILE A 35 13.03 -5.37 -13.35
CA ILE A 35 13.90 -4.62 -14.25
C ILE A 35 15.24 -5.35 -14.46
N LEU A 36 15.85 -5.86 -13.39
CA LEU A 36 17.11 -6.60 -13.47
C LEU A 36 16.98 -7.89 -14.29
N LEU A 37 15.87 -8.62 -14.12
CA LEU A 37 15.54 -9.82 -14.88
C LEU A 37 15.37 -9.51 -16.37
N LEU A 38 14.60 -8.47 -16.70
CA LEU A 38 14.37 -8.05 -18.08
C LEU A 38 15.65 -7.56 -18.77
N MET A 39 16.56 -6.95 -18.00
CA MET A 39 17.84 -6.49 -18.50
C MET A 39 18.90 -7.62 -18.56
N GLY A 40 18.53 -8.86 -18.19
CA GLY A 40 19.43 -10.03 -18.20
C GLY A 40 20.63 -9.88 -17.28
N ARG A 41 20.49 -9.08 -16.21
CA ARG A 41 21.56 -8.79 -15.23
C ARG A 41 21.50 -9.71 -13.99
N ILE A 42 20.67 -10.74 -14.04
CA ILE A 42 20.53 -11.82 -13.06
C ILE A 42 20.94 -13.10 -13.76
#